data_AF-A0A811Q5D5-F1
#
_entry.id   AF-A0A811Q5D5-F1
#
_cell.length_a   1.000
_cell.length_b   1.000
_cell.length_c   1.000
_cell.angle_alpha   90.00
_cell.angle_beta   90.00
_cell.angle_gamma   90.00
#
_symmetry.space_group_name_H-M   'P 1'
#
loop_
_entity.id
_entity.type
_entity.pdbx_description
1 polymer ?
#
loop_
_entity_poly.entity_id
_entity_poly.type
_entity_poly.pdbx_seq_one_letter_code
_entity_poly.pdbx_strand_id
1 'polypeptide(L)'
;MSDQEKNASTNSPVGSNQSDLGEDLLDVSTSESELVGDDTKSLKFGQTLMDDKELDWMVTNRMVERASVRLLGNEVIPDPKPYECVVFQDQFAARLRMACQDFLEQLLKAYNIEMHQLTPNGIAKIALFIWAVKCQDVNLDIRAFCALHEMHT
;
A
#
# COMPACT_ATOMS: atom_id res chain seq x y z
N MET A 1 -34.54 49.19 22.53
CA MET A 1 -33.34 48.44 22.17
C MET A 1 -32.23 48.86 23.12
N SER A 2 -31.98 48.03 24.13
CA SER A 2 -30.74 47.89 24.91
C SER A 2 -30.94 46.73 25.89
N ASP A 3 -29.87 45.99 26.13
CA ASP A 3 -29.80 44.63 26.62
C ASP A 3 -30.13 44.39 28.09
N GLN A 4 -30.21 43.08 28.40
CA GLN A 4 -29.56 42.40 29.53
C GLN A 4 -30.49 41.96 30.66
N GLU A 5 -30.66 40.65 30.81
CA GLU A 5 -30.78 40.09 32.16
C GLU A 5 -30.01 38.77 32.32
N LYS A 6 -29.04 38.89 33.23
CA LYS A 6 -28.14 37.96 33.89
C LYS A 6 -28.93 37.08 34.85
N ASN A 7 -28.73 35.77 34.83
CA ASN A 7 -29.05 34.90 35.97
C ASN A 7 -27.91 33.90 36.20
N ALA A 8 -27.37 33.92 37.41
CA ALA A 8 -26.35 33.01 37.91
C ALA A 8 -26.91 32.17 39.06
N SER A 9 -26.25 31.02 39.30
CA SER A 9 -26.22 30.27 40.57
C SER A 9 -27.48 29.45 40.90
N THR A 10 -27.46 28.21 41.43
CA THR A 10 -26.40 27.31 41.92
C THR A 10 -27.03 25.95 42.27
N ASN A 11 -26.15 24.94 42.46
CA ASN A 11 -26.27 23.76 43.34
C ASN A 11 -26.44 22.36 42.69
N SER A 12 -25.34 21.61 42.74
CA SER A 12 -25.29 20.13 42.74
C SER A 12 -25.86 19.56 44.05
N PRO A 13 -26.17 18.25 44.08
CA PRO A 13 -25.22 17.37 44.77
C PRO A 13 -25.01 16.01 44.06
N VAL A 14 -23.96 15.36 44.57
CA VAL A 14 -23.31 14.12 44.12
C VAL A 14 -24.21 12.89 44.20
N GLY A 15 -24.03 11.96 43.26
CA GLY A 15 -24.61 10.62 43.26
C GLY A 15 -23.72 9.68 42.46
N SER A 16 -22.71 9.12 43.13
CA SER A 16 -21.84 8.05 42.63
C SER A 16 -22.61 6.74 42.53
N ASN A 17 -22.58 6.07 41.37
CA ASN A 17 -22.84 4.64 41.27
C ASN A 17 -21.82 3.98 40.35
N GLN A 18 -21.16 2.99 40.93
CA GLN A 18 -20.12 2.12 40.38
C GLN A 18 -20.68 1.11 39.37
N SER A 19 -19.81 0.80 38.39
CA SER A 19 -19.56 -0.50 37.77
C SER A 19 -20.74 -1.41 37.42
N ASP A 20 -20.94 -1.62 36.13
CA ASP A 20 -21.30 -2.94 35.60
C ASP A 20 -20.25 -3.31 34.54
N LEU A 21 -19.26 -4.09 34.98
CA LEU A 21 -18.24 -4.72 34.17
C LEU A 21 -18.74 -6.12 33.87
N GLY A 22 -19.17 -6.37 32.64
CA GLY A 22 -19.69 -7.66 32.22
C GLY A 22 -19.48 -7.94 30.74
N GLU A 23 -18.35 -7.51 30.17
CA GLU A 23 -17.90 -8.05 28.88
C GLU A 23 -17.15 -9.34 29.17
N ASP A 24 -17.87 -10.45 29.00
CA ASP A 24 -17.37 -11.81 29.10
C ASP A 24 -16.33 -12.01 27.99
N LEU A 25 -15.06 -11.77 28.32
CA LEU A 25 -13.92 -12.05 27.46
C LEU A 25 -13.77 -13.57 27.38
N LEU A 26 -14.56 -14.18 26.50
CA LEU A 26 -14.36 -15.56 26.08
C LEU A 26 -12.91 -15.69 25.60
N ASP A 27 -12.13 -16.41 26.38
CA ASP A 27 -10.76 -16.82 26.09
C ASP A 27 -10.78 -17.66 24.81
N VAL A 28 -10.52 -16.99 23.68
CA VAL A 28 -10.36 -17.65 22.39
C VAL A 28 -9.01 -18.34 22.42
N SER A 29 -9.00 -19.58 22.92
CA SER A 29 -7.83 -20.45 22.86
C SER A 29 -7.53 -20.76 21.40
N THR A 30 -6.73 -19.90 20.77
CA THR A 30 -6.14 -20.16 19.47
C THR A 30 -4.82 -20.87 19.74
N SER A 31 -4.70 -22.11 19.28
CA SER A 31 -3.46 -22.87 19.44
C SER A 31 -2.33 -22.14 18.71
N GLU A 32 -1.18 -21.88 19.35
CA GLU A 32 0.02 -21.34 18.68
C GLU A 32 0.44 -22.18 17.46
N SER A 33 0.03 -23.45 17.43
CA SER A 33 0.20 -24.36 16.31
C SER A 33 -0.56 -23.96 15.02
N GLU A 34 -1.60 -23.11 15.09
CA GLU A 34 -2.27 -22.51 13.91
C GLU A 34 -1.58 -21.22 13.43
N LEU A 35 -0.73 -20.62 14.28
CA LEU A 35 0.00 -19.39 14.00
C LEU A 35 1.27 -19.63 13.17
N VAL A 36 1.75 -20.88 13.08
CA VAL A 36 2.72 -21.26 12.04
C VAL A 36 1.97 -21.38 10.71
N GLY A 37 1.41 -20.27 10.27
CA GLY A 37 0.94 -20.13 8.92
C GLY A 37 2.16 -20.12 8.03
N ASP A 38 2.32 -21.17 7.23
CA ASP A 38 3.21 -21.21 6.07
C ASP A 38 3.36 -19.79 5.50
N ASP A 39 4.55 -19.21 5.71
CA ASP A 39 4.88 -17.80 5.46
C ASP A 39 4.60 -17.40 4.01
N THR A 40 4.37 -18.38 3.12
CA THR A 40 3.97 -18.21 1.72
C THR A 40 2.49 -17.86 1.51
N LYS A 41 1.64 -17.89 2.54
CA LYS A 41 0.21 -17.53 2.44
C LYS A 41 0.00 -16.10 1.92
N SER A 42 0.90 -15.16 2.23
CA SER A 42 0.86 -13.77 1.77
C SER A 42 1.25 -13.58 0.29
N LEU A 43 1.84 -14.60 -0.35
CA LEU A 43 2.26 -14.58 -1.76
C LEU A 43 1.23 -15.22 -2.71
N LYS A 44 0.11 -15.71 -2.18
CA LYS A 44 -1.01 -16.28 -2.96
C LYS A 44 -2.00 -15.18 -3.31
N PHE A 45 -1.90 -14.64 -4.53
CA PHE A 45 -2.82 -13.61 -5.03
C PHE A 45 -4.11 -14.18 -5.62
N GLY A 46 -4.13 -15.48 -5.92
CA GLY A 46 -5.24 -16.10 -6.65
C GLY A 46 -5.14 -15.89 -8.15
N GLN A 47 -6.16 -16.34 -8.89
CA GLN A 47 -6.18 -16.18 -10.35
C GLN A 47 -6.38 -14.71 -10.72
N THR A 48 -5.64 -14.27 -11.72
CA THR A 48 -5.78 -12.92 -12.26
C THR A 48 -7.15 -12.71 -12.90
N LEU A 49 -7.71 -11.51 -12.73
CA LEU A 49 -8.88 -11.04 -13.47
C LEU A 49 -8.51 -10.32 -14.77
N MET A 50 -7.22 -10.03 -14.97
CA MET A 50 -6.74 -9.42 -16.21
C MET A 50 -6.86 -10.41 -17.37
N ASP A 51 -7.54 -9.98 -18.43
CA ASP A 51 -7.58 -10.66 -19.72
C ASP A 51 -6.91 -9.81 -20.82
N ASP A 52 -6.81 -10.38 -22.03
CA ASP A 52 -6.20 -9.68 -23.17
C ASP A 52 -6.92 -8.38 -23.54
N LYS A 53 -8.25 -8.31 -23.31
CA LYS A 53 -9.06 -7.15 -23.65
C LYS A 53 -8.79 -6.00 -22.69
N GLU A 54 -8.66 -6.30 -21.39
CA GLU A 54 -8.30 -5.32 -20.38
C GLU A 54 -6.87 -4.78 -20.62
N LEU A 55 -5.95 -5.66 -20.98
CA LEU A 55 -4.58 -5.27 -21.35
C LEU A 55 -4.57 -4.38 -22.61
N ASP A 56 -5.31 -4.72 -23.65
CA ASP A 56 -5.42 -3.90 -24.87
C ASP A 56 -6.03 -2.52 -24.58
N TRP A 57 -7.00 -2.44 -23.67
CA TRP A 57 -7.53 -1.17 -23.20
C TRP A 57 -6.44 -0.33 -22.50
N MET A 58 -5.63 -0.93 -21.63
CA MET A 58 -4.52 -0.22 -20.97
C MET A 58 -3.47 0.28 -21.97
N VAL A 59 -3.16 -0.51 -23.00
CA VAL A 59 -2.24 -0.13 -24.09
C VAL A 59 -2.81 1.04 -24.90
N THR A 60 -4.09 0.96 -25.28
CA THR A 60 -4.80 2.01 -26.04
C THR A 60 -4.81 3.34 -25.27
N ASN A 61 -4.96 3.30 -23.95
CA ASN A 61 -4.91 4.47 -23.08
C ASN A 61 -3.48 4.93 -22.74
N ARG A 62 -2.46 4.35 -23.39
CA ARG A 62 -1.04 4.67 -23.17
C ARG A 62 -0.62 4.55 -21.70
N MET A 63 -1.20 3.57 -20.99
CA MET A 63 -0.86 3.28 -19.60
C MET A 63 0.34 2.34 -19.53
N VAL A 64 0.41 1.37 -20.45
CA VAL A 64 1.49 0.38 -20.57
C VAL A 64 1.86 0.17 -22.04
N GLU A 65 3.05 -0.38 -22.28
CA GLU A 65 3.47 -0.83 -23.61
C GLU A 65 3.28 -2.35 -23.71
N ARG A 66 2.59 -2.83 -24.77
CA ARG A 66 2.24 -4.25 -24.93
C ARG A 66 3.48 -5.17 -24.93
N ALA A 67 4.61 -4.69 -25.46
CA ALA A 67 5.86 -5.46 -25.52
C ALA A 67 6.52 -5.66 -24.14
N SER A 68 6.12 -4.86 -23.14
CA SER A 68 6.75 -4.80 -21.81
C SER A 68 5.89 -5.46 -20.73
N VAL A 69 4.77 -6.11 -21.11
CA VAL A 69 3.82 -6.71 -20.15
C VAL A 69 3.51 -8.15 -20.53
N ARG A 70 3.41 -9.00 -19.51
CA ARG A 70 2.95 -10.38 -19.60
C ARG A 70 1.78 -10.58 -18.64
N LEU A 71 0.70 -11.20 -19.12
CA LEU A 71 -0.40 -11.61 -18.25
C LEU A 71 -0.01 -12.85 -17.45
N LEU A 72 -0.46 -12.91 -16.19
CA LEU A 72 -0.44 -14.14 -15.42
C LEU A 72 -1.42 -15.13 -16.07
N GLY A 73 -1.03 -16.39 -16.18
CA GLY A 73 -1.89 -17.45 -16.70
C GLY A 73 -2.83 -17.98 -15.62
N ASN A 74 -2.86 -19.30 -15.45
CA ASN A 74 -3.58 -19.97 -14.37
C ASN A 74 -2.78 -19.98 -13.04
N GLU A 75 -1.75 -19.15 -12.95
CA GLU A 75 -0.84 -19.01 -11.80
C GLU A 75 -1.58 -18.31 -10.66
N VAL A 76 -1.53 -18.91 -9.47
CA VAL A 76 -2.10 -18.32 -8.23
C VAL A 76 -1.03 -17.70 -7.33
N ILE A 77 0.22 -18.08 -7.55
CA ILE A 77 1.42 -17.46 -7.00
C ILE A 77 2.22 -17.01 -8.22
N PRO A 78 2.47 -15.70 -8.38
CA PRO A 78 3.28 -15.16 -9.46
C PRO A 78 4.70 -15.70 -9.40
N ASP A 79 5.26 -16.02 -10.55
CA ASP A 79 6.67 -16.34 -10.73
C ASP A 79 7.30 -15.31 -11.67
N PRO A 80 7.71 -14.13 -11.15
CA PRO A 80 8.33 -13.09 -11.97
C PRO A 80 9.72 -13.53 -12.43
N LYS A 81 10.00 -13.40 -13.73
CA LYS A 81 11.34 -13.65 -14.27
C LYS A 81 12.30 -12.53 -13.86
N PRO A 82 13.63 -12.72 -14.01
CA PRO A 82 14.57 -11.62 -13.86
C PRO A 82 14.14 -10.40 -14.70
N TYR A 83 14.18 -9.21 -14.10
CA TYR A 83 13.74 -7.94 -14.70
C TYR A 83 12.21 -7.81 -14.91
N GLU A 84 11.40 -8.73 -14.39
CA GLU A 84 9.94 -8.60 -14.30
C GLU A 84 9.53 -8.23 -12.86
N CYS A 85 8.41 -7.52 -12.71
CA CYS A 85 7.76 -7.30 -11.42
C CYS A 85 6.24 -7.46 -11.55
N VAL A 86 5.62 -7.91 -10.46
CA VAL A 86 4.16 -8.07 -10.40
C VAL A 86 3.52 -6.73 -10.05
N VAL A 87 2.55 -6.32 -10.85
CA VAL A 87 1.87 -5.03 -10.73
C VAL A 87 0.37 -5.24 -10.82
N PHE A 88 -0.39 -4.38 -10.13
CA PHE A 88 -1.85 -4.40 -10.20
C PHE A 88 -2.34 -3.30 -11.14
N GLN A 89 -3.42 -3.58 -11.88
CA GLN A 89 -4.05 -2.61 -12.77
C GLN A 89 -4.35 -1.28 -12.06
N ASP A 90 -4.83 -1.34 -10.82
CA ASP A 90 -5.19 -0.18 -10.01
C ASP A 90 -4.02 0.78 -9.76
N GLN A 91 -2.78 0.27 -9.75
CA GLN A 91 -1.59 1.12 -9.63
C GLN A 91 -1.45 2.04 -10.85
N PHE A 92 -1.76 1.54 -12.05
CA PHE A 92 -1.76 2.35 -13.27
C PHE A 92 -2.95 3.31 -13.32
N ALA A 93 -4.13 2.89 -12.84
CA ALA A 93 -5.30 3.74 -12.73
C ALA A 93 -5.05 4.94 -11.79
N ALA A 94 -4.34 4.70 -10.68
CA ALA A 94 -3.85 5.72 -9.77
C ALA A 94 -2.71 6.59 -10.36
N ARG A 95 -2.36 6.39 -11.65
CA ARG A 95 -1.28 7.07 -12.36
C ARG A 95 0.10 6.85 -11.74
N LEU A 96 0.28 5.79 -10.96
CA LEU A 96 1.56 5.36 -10.42
C LEU A 96 2.33 4.61 -11.51
N ARG A 97 2.61 5.28 -12.65
CA ARG A 97 3.40 4.76 -13.79
C ARG A 97 4.88 4.55 -13.45
N MET A 98 5.22 4.60 -12.16
CA MET A 98 6.54 4.35 -11.59
C MET A 98 7.01 2.92 -11.88
N ALA A 99 6.07 1.97 -11.96
CA ALA A 99 6.28 0.54 -12.14
C ALA A 99 7.24 0.16 -13.30
N CYS A 100 7.40 1.03 -14.30
CA CYS A 100 8.19 0.74 -15.50
C CYS A 100 9.49 1.57 -15.57
N GLN A 101 10.19 1.79 -14.46
CA GLN A 101 11.47 2.53 -14.44
C GLN A 101 12.59 1.65 -13.89
N ASP A 102 13.74 1.63 -14.56
CA ASP A 102 14.93 0.88 -14.13
C ASP A 102 15.36 1.22 -12.69
N PHE A 103 15.14 2.48 -12.27
CA PHE A 103 15.39 2.92 -10.91
C PHE A 103 14.56 2.15 -9.88
N LEU A 104 13.29 1.88 -10.17
CA LEU A 104 12.40 1.18 -9.25
C LEU A 104 12.84 -0.27 -9.06
N GLU A 105 13.27 -0.94 -10.13
CA GLU A 105 13.82 -2.29 -10.03
C GLU A 105 15.05 -2.33 -9.12
N GLN A 106 15.98 -1.38 -9.30
CA GLN A 106 17.19 -1.34 -8.47
C GLN A 106 16.86 -0.98 -7.01
N LEU A 107 15.86 -0.12 -6.79
CA LEU A 107 15.39 0.23 -5.45
C LEU A 107 14.76 -0.98 -4.75
N LEU A 108 13.86 -1.70 -5.42
CA LEU A 108 13.23 -2.91 -4.88
C LEU A 108 14.27 -3.98 -4.52
N LYS A 109 15.27 -4.18 -5.40
CA LYS A 109 16.42 -5.05 -5.14
C LYS A 109 17.24 -4.60 -3.94
N ALA A 110 17.49 -3.30 -3.78
CA ALA A 110 18.27 -2.76 -2.66
C ALA A 110 17.62 -3.03 -1.30
N TYR A 111 16.29 -3.11 -1.27
CA TYR A 111 15.51 -3.41 -0.06
C TYR A 111 15.04 -4.87 0.03
N ASN A 112 15.37 -5.71 -0.96
CA ASN A 112 14.94 -7.11 -1.05
C ASN A 112 13.41 -7.27 -0.91
N ILE A 113 12.65 -6.42 -1.62
CA ILE A 113 11.19 -6.46 -1.66
C ILE A 113 10.66 -6.48 -3.09
N GLU A 114 9.40 -6.85 -3.23
CA GLU A 114 8.66 -6.77 -4.49
C GLU A 114 7.64 -5.63 -4.50
N MET A 115 7.22 -5.21 -5.70
CA MET A 115 6.26 -4.11 -5.89
C MET A 115 4.97 -4.25 -5.07
N HIS A 116 4.47 -5.47 -4.96
CA HIS A 116 3.23 -5.76 -4.25
C HIS A 116 3.36 -5.65 -2.72
N GLN A 117 4.59 -5.65 -2.20
CA GLN A 117 4.87 -5.51 -0.77
C GLN A 117 4.97 -4.04 -0.34
N LEU A 118 4.96 -3.10 -1.29
CA LEU A 118 5.02 -1.68 -0.97
C LEU A 118 3.71 -1.20 -0.33
N THR A 119 3.81 -0.60 0.86
CA THR A 119 2.70 0.16 1.42
C THR A 119 2.31 1.33 0.51
N PRO A 120 1.05 1.81 0.54
CA PRO A 120 0.66 3.01 -0.22
C PRO A 120 1.56 4.22 0.07
N ASN A 121 2.03 4.36 1.32
CA ASN A 121 2.99 5.40 1.71
C ASN A 121 4.36 5.20 1.04
N GLY A 122 4.87 3.97 1.00
CA GLY A 122 6.09 3.62 0.27
C GLY A 122 5.99 4.00 -1.22
N ILE A 123 4.89 3.62 -1.88
CA ILE A 123 4.66 3.97 -3.28
C ILE A 123 4.62 5.49 -3.48
N ALA A 124 3.93 6.23 -2.60
CA ALA A 124 3.85 7.69 -2.66
C ALA A 124 5.22 8.37 -2.47
N LYS A 125 6.05 7.90 -1.52
CA LYS A 125 7.42 8.41 -1.31
C LYS A 125 8.29 8.22 -2.55
N ILE A 126 8.28 7.01 -3.11
CA ILE A 126 9.03 6.69 -4.34
C ILE A 126 8.55 7.56 -5.50
N ALA A 127 7.24 7.68 -5.65
CA ALA A 127 6.64 8.47 -6.72
C ALA A 127 7.02 9.95 -6.64
N LEU A 128 6.95 10.53 -5.44
CA LEU A 128 7.31 11.92 -5.21
C LEU A 128 8.81 12.17 -5.46
N PHE A 129 9.68 11.26 -5.01
CA PHE A 129 11.11 11.36 -5.24
C PHE A 129 11.46 11.35 -6.73
N ILE A 130 10.92 10.39 -7.48
CA ILE A 130 11.16 10.30 -8.93
C ILE A 130 10.71 11.57 -9.64
N TRP A 131 9.53 12.08 -9.29
CA TRP A 131 9.02 13.32 -9.84
C TRP A 131 9.94 14.51 -9.50
N ALA A 132 10.31 14.69 -8.23
CA ALA A 132 11.12 15.82 -7.78
C ALA A 132 12.52 15.85 -8.42
N VAL A 133 13.14 14.68 -8.61
CA VAL A 133 14.47 14.55 -9.23
C VAL A 133 14.38 14.79 -10.74
N LYS A 134 13.38 14.23 -11.43
CA LYS A 134 13.18 14.49 -12.86
C LYS A 134 12.84 15.94 -13.17
N CYS A 135 12.11 16.62 -12.29
CA CYS A 135 11.84 18.06 -12.45
C CYS A 135 13.09 18.93 -12.36
N GLN A 136 14.18 18.42 -11.78
CA GLN A 136 15.46 19.11 -11.67
C GLN A 136 16.44 18.69 -12.77
N ASP A 137 16.04 17.81 -13.71
CA ASP A 137 16.88 17.22 -14.75
C ASP A 137 18.13 16.50 -14.19
N VAL A 138 17.99 15.93 -12.99
CA VAL A 138 19.03 15.15 -12.32
C VAL A 138 18.74 13.65 -12.48
N ASN A 139 19.80 12.84 -12.52
CA ASN A 139 19.65 11.39 -12.58
C ASN A 139 19.19 10.81 -11.23
N LEU A 140 18.36 9.78 -11.30
CA LEU A 140 17.90 9.05 -10.12
C LEU A 140 19.07 8.24 -9.52
N ASP A 141 19.28 8.38 -8.23
CA ASP A 141 20.27 7.63 -7.45
C ASP A 141 19.61 6.99 -6.23
N ILE A 142 19.79 5.68 -6.09
CA ILE A 142 19.26 4.89 -4.98
C ILE A 142 19.87 5.36 -3.66
N ARG A 143 21.16 5.71 -3.65
CA ARG A 143 21.84 6.15 -2.42
C ARG A 143 21.23 7.45 -1.92
N ALA A 144 20.92 8.38 -2.82
CA ALA A 144 20.20 9.59 -2.50
C ALA A 144 18.81 9.28 -1.93
N PHE A 145 18.04 8.36 -2.54
CA PHE A 145 16.75 7.96 -2.00
C PHE A 145 16.87 7.39 -0.58
N CYS A 146 17.76 6.42 -0.36
CA CYS A 146 17.96 5.79 0.95
C CYS A 146 18.47 6.76 2.02
N ALA A 147 19.21 7.80 1.64
CA ALA A 147 19.66 8.83 2.57
C ALA A 147 18.53 9.78 3.02
N LEU A 148 17.50 9.98 2.17
CA LEU A 148 16.39 10.89 2.44
C LEU A 148 15.12 10.20 2.98
N HIS A 149 14.97 8.89 2.72
CA HIS A 149 13.73 8.18 2.98
C HIS A 149 13.97 6.83 3.64
N GLU A 150 13.26 6.59 4.73
CA GLU A 150 13.03 5.24 5.25
C GLU A 150 11.82 4.63 4.55
N MET A 151 12.00 3.43 4.00
CA MET A 151 10.91 2.69 3.35
C MET A 151 10.22 1.80 4.38
N HIS A 152 8.95 2.09 4.65
CA HIS A 152 8.10 1.20 5.44
C HIS A 152 7.49 0.18 4.49
N THR A 153 7.99 -1.04 4.60
CA THR A 153 7.51 -2.25 3.92
C THR A 153 6.39 -2.85 4.73
#